data_AF-A0A2N5UG95-F1
#
_entry.id   AF-A0A2N5UG95-F1
#
_cell.length_a   1.000
_cell.length_b   1.000
_cell.length_c   1.000
_cell.angle_alpha   90.00
_cell.angle_beta   90.00
_cell.angle_gamma   90.00
#
_symmetry.space_group_name_H-M   'P 1'
#
loop_
_entity.id
_entity.type
_entity.pdbx_description
1 polymer ?
#
loop_
_entity_poly.entity_id
_entity_poly.type
_entity_poly.pdbx_seq_one_letter_code
_entity_poly.pdbx_strand_id
1 'polypeptide(L)'
;MVDIFAQRRVQCTFCQCTPDAIRLLQIGFLPASPITPQTAFSLPLLIFHNALWKHCHVGVLPFTDALREWLEPRSERLFARRKRHARELRKPFSAAVDLYRSLENQTNDLINHVLRLGPQDILASHSCPACFGPRPTNVNDYPTSTRDQLIICLDGNFQHRHHSKASRDYRPLQTPRIFLHPKEITQATQMIRKKEIELSPENKADRCADSHKAADDKRNESTWKGCDDTGLMGCCCRHDAAIFMGNIYKSGKQRCQPVAILSKLISQCEPDRPISVLYDIGCSLNKYMKARNLLEEHWGRLKFGTSVFHAYAHNWLCQLDYNPRFNIGWGLSDGEGLERLWSDLSPLISPLRYATRNHRLASIAHQLAHHNQKGIRKLPIWLSKKFKLALSRHQEASDTLSGLAQKRNCHLSPAVNYHPSFFQEQWEEQRLFQKQHTEAEEERRQKLVAIYKQEAALFMLRYSTSDRLQGPEKFLATEEDLHELLDSIIDHLNLLRRKAEEIEREEGMAGVANDEEAKLRLLLWDAKSELFIQAVHIQGEKRPLIDSKTMGSRLGTRMKENIFKALQN
;
A
#
# COMPACT_ATOMS: atom_id res chain seq x y z
N MET A 1 31.92 -27.70 -22.60
CA MET A 1 30.74 -26.97 -23.11
C MET A 1 29.50 -27.71 -22.65
N VAL A 2 28.49 -26.97 -22.20
CA VAL A 2 27.23 -27.54 -21.72
C VAL A 2 26.08 -26.89 -22.49
N ASP A 3 25.23 -27.72 -23.08
CA ASP A 3 24.03 -27.33 -23.83
C ASP A 3 22.78 -27.96 -23.19
N ILE A 4 21.59 -27.68 -23.72
CA ILE A 4 20.33 -28.33 -23.35
C ILE A 4 20.34 -29.82 -23.74
N PHE A 5 20.95 -30.17 -24.87
CA PHE A 5 20.88 -31.53 -25.42
C PHE A 5 22.08 -32.42 -25.06
N ALA A 6 23.25 -31.82 -24.82
CA ALA A 6 24.47 -32.56 -24.53
C ALA A 6 25.48 -31.73 -23.74
N GLN A 7 26.38 -32.40 -23.02
CA GLN A 7 27.61 -31.80 -22.53
C GLN A 7 28.82 -32.51 -23.14
N ARG A 8 29.89 -31.75 -23.44
CA ARG A 8 31.13 -32.29 -24.02
C ARG A 8 32.39 -31.47 -23.76
N ARG A 9 33.54 -32.12 -23.75
CA ARG A 9 34.89 -31.52 -23.80
C ARG A 9 35.21 -31.21 -25.26
N VAL A 10 35.56 -29.95 -25.50
CA VAL A 10 35.84 -29.43 -26.84
C VAL A 10 37.16 -28.70 -26.79
N GLN A 11 38.04 -29.00 -27.75
CA GLN A 11 39.21 -28.16 -28.00
C GLN A 11 38.75 -26.93 -28.77
N CYS A 12 38.89 -25.75 -28.15
CA CYS A 12 38.58 -24.48 -28.77
C CYS A 12 39.89 -23.77 -29.12
N THR A 13 40.00 -23.32 -30.37
CA THR A 13 41.12 -22.50 -30.81
C THR A 13 40.88 -21.05 -30.40
N PHE A 14 41.78 -20.52 -29.58
CA PHE A 14 41.80 -19.13 -29.17
C PHE A 14 42.91 -18.38 -29.92
N CYS A 15 42.70 -17.10 -30.19
CA CYS A 15 43.64 -16.21 -30.87
C CYS A 15 43.88 -14.99 -29.98
N GLN A 16 45.11 -14.47 -29.93
CA GLN A 16 45.40 -13.22 -29.21
C GLN A 16 44.64 -12.01 -29.77
N CYS A 17 44.18 -12.11 -31.03
CA CYS A 17 43.40 -11.08 -31.72
C CYS A 17 41.97 -10.88 -31.16
N THR A 18 41.39 -11.88 -30.50
CA THR A 18 40.01 -11.82 -29.99
C THR A 18 39.95 -12.42 -28.58
N PRO A 19 39.45 -11.68 -27.57
CA PRO A 19 39.29 -12.22 -26.22
C PRO A 19 38.53 -13.55 -26.20
N ASP A 20 39.00 -14.50 -25.39
CA ASP A 20 38.44 -15.85 -25.31
C ASP A 20 36.92 -15.86 -25.09
N ALA A 21 36.44 -14.95 -24.24
CA ALA A 21 35.01 -14.80 -23.94
C ALA A 21 34.19 -14.40 -25.17
N ILE A 22 34.72 -13.49 -26.00
CA ILE A 22 34.07 -13.05 -27.24
C ILE A 22 34.10 -14.19 -28.26
N ARG A 23 35.21 -14.92 -28.38
CA ARG A 23 35.31 -16.07 -29.28
C ARG A 23 34.30 -17.15 -28.93
N LEU A 24 34.10 -17.44 -27.64
CA LEU A 24 33.07 -18.38 -27.19
C LEU A 24 31.66 -17.88 -27.52
N LEU A 25 31.40 -16.57 -27.35
CA LEU A 25 30.11 -15.99 -27.66
C LEU A 25 29.80 -16.08 -29.17
N GLN A 26 30.79 -15.87 -30.04
CA GLN A 26 30.66 -16.01 -31.49
C GLN A 26 30.23 -17.42 -31.92
N ILE A 27 30.61 -18.45 -31.17
CA ILE A 27 30.20 -19.84 -31.42
C ILE A 27 28.96 -20.25 -30.61
N GLY A 28 28.26 -19.29 -29.99
CA GLY A 28 26.98 -19.51 -29.30
C GLY A 28 27.07 -19.90 -27.82
N PHE A 29 28.24 -19.72 -27.19
CA PHE A 29 28.46 -20.10 -25.79
C PHE A 29 28.92 -18.91 -24.93
N LEU A 30 28.35 -18.78 -23.74
CA LEU A 30 28.80 -17.81 -22.76
C LEU A 30 29.75 -18.48 -21.75
N PRO A 31 30.95 -17.92 -21.51
CA PRO A 31 31.89 -18.48 -20.54
C PRO A 31 31.44 -18.27 -19.09
N ALA A 32 31.82 -19.20 -18.22
CA ALA A 32 31.66 -19.07 -16.77
C ALA A 32 32.74 -18.23 -16.09
N SER A 33 33.84 -17.94 -16.79
CA SER A 33 34.94 -17.11 -16.29
C SER A 33 35.51 -16.24 -17.43
N PRO A 34 35.89 -14.98 -17.13
CA PRO A 34 36.30 -14.02 -18.16
C PRO A 34 37.69 -14.32 -18.75
N ILE A 35 38.57 -14.91 -17.96
CA ILE A 35 39.97 -15.19 -18.32
C ILE A 35 40.17 -16.70 -18.28
N THR A 36 40.73 -17.28 -19.35
CA THR A 36 41.00 -18.73 -19.48
C THR A 36 39.77 -19.60 -19.18
N PRO A 37 38.67 -19.45 -19.92
CA PRO A 37 37.40 -20.14 -19.64
C PRO A 37 37.54 -21.67 -19.68
N GLN A 38 37.18 -22.32 -18.57
CA GLN A 38 37.18 -23.78 -18.46
C GLN A 38 35.79 -24.40 -18.67
N THR A 39 34.74 -23.58 -18.60
CA THR A 39 33.35 -24.02 -18.72
C THR A 39 32.59 -22.92 -19.43
N ALA A 40 31.78 -23.31 -20.39
CA ALA A 40 30.93 -22.41 -21.16
C ALA A 40 29.58 -23.09 -21.39
N PHE A 41 28.52 -22.29 -21.33
CA PHE A 41 27.13 -22.71 -21.44
C PHE A 41 26.52 -22.12 -22.69
N SER A 42 25.71 -22.89 -23.41
CA SER A 42 25.11 -22.36 -24.63
C SER A 42 24.11 -21.25 -24.32
N LEU A 43 23.98 -20.28 -25.23
CA LEU A 43 22.98 -19.22 -25.10
C LEU A 43 21.55 -19.79 -25.00
N PRO A 44 21.13 -20.79 -25.80
CA PRO A 44 19.82 -21.43 -25.64
C PRO A 44 19.57 -21.96 -24.22
N LEU A 45 20.56 -22.60 -23.59
CA LEU A 45 20.44 -23.10 -22.21
C LEU A 45 20.22 -21.97 -21.21
N LEU A 46 20.94 -20.86 -21.36
CA LEU A 46 20.80 -19.68 -20.49
C LEU A 46 19.46 -18.99 -20.69
N ILE A 47 18.99 -18.85 -21.94
CA ILE A 47 17.67 -18.31 -22.27
C ILE A 47 16.56 -19.19 -21.67
N PHE A 48 16.69 -20.51 -21.80
CA PHE A 48 15.73 -21.47 -21.24
C PHE A 48 15.67 -21.39 -19.71
N HIS A 49 16.83 -21.38 -19.04
CA HIS A 49 16.88 -21.17 -17.60
C HIS A 49 16.29 -19.81 -17.20
N ASN A 50 16.55 -18.75 -17.97
CA ASN A 50 15.99 -17.43 -17.68
C ASN A 50 14.45 -17.42 -17.76
N ALA A 51 13.87 -18.13 -18.72
CA ALA A 51 12.42 -18.33 -18.83
C ALA A 51 11.86 -19.13 -17.64
N LEU A 52 12.51 -20.25 -17.28
CA LEU A 52 12.14 -21.03 -16.09
C LEU A 52 12.26 -20.21 -14.80
N TRP A 53 13.25 -19.35 -14.68
CA TRP A 53 13.41 -18.48 -13.53
C TRP A 53 12.27 -17.46 -13.44
N LYS A 54 11.89 -16.82 -14.55
CA LYS A 54 10.80 -15.82 -14.59
C LYS A 54 9.42 -16.41 -14.27
N HIS A 55 9.17 -17.65 -14.67
CA HIS A 55 7.85 -18.29 -14.54
C HIS A 55 7.74 -19.21 -13.32
N CYS A 56 8.83 -19.86 -12.94
CA CYS A 56 8.84 -20.94 -11.95
C CYS A 56 9.84 -20.69 -10.81
N HIS A 57 10.61 -19.59 -10.85
CA HIS A 57 11.58 -19.22 -9.81
C HIS A 57 12.63 -20.33 -9.53
N VAL A 58 12.96 -21.13 -10.56
CA VAL A 58 13.90 -22.24 -10.42
C VAL A 58 15.28 -21.73 -10.04
N GLY A 59 15.78 -22.15 -8.88
CA GLY A 59 17.13 -21.81 -8.43
C GLY A 59 18.22 -22.49 -9.25
N VAL A 60 19.41 -21.90 -9.26
CA VAL A 60 20.59 -22.44 -9.98
C VAL A 60 20.91 -23.87 -9.54
N LEU A 61 20.87 -24.17 -8.24
CA LEU A 61 21.18 -25.51 -7.71
C LEU A 61 20.24 -26.60 -8.28
N PRO A 62 18.91 -26.56 -8.04
CA PRO A 62 18.01 -27.59 -8.55
C PRO A 62 18.03 -27.67 -10.07
N PHE A 63 18.20 -26.54 -10.78
CA PHE A 63 18.36 -26.56 -12.22
C PHE A 63 19.61 -27.34 -12.66
N THR A 64 20.77 -27.08 -12.05
CA THR A 64 22.01 -27.78 -12.43
C THR A 64 22.02 -29.25 -12.03
N ASP A 65 21.33 -29.64 -10.95
CA ASP A 65 21.17 -31.04 -10.57
C ASP A 65 20.27 -31.79 -11.57
N ALA A 66 19.13 -31.20 -11.94
CA ALA A 66 18.24 -31.75 -12.96
C ALA A 66 18.93 -31.82 -14.34
N LEU A 67 19.68 -30.77 -14.71
CA LEU A 67 20.45 -30.76 -15.95
C LEU A 67 21.51 -31.86 -15.97
N ARG A 68 22.21 -32.11 -14.85
CA ARG A 68 23.18 -33.20 -14.72
C ARG A 68 22.50 -34.56 -14.91
N GLU A 69 21.40 -34.81 -14.21
CA GLU A 69 20.63 -36.06 -14.30
C GLU A 69 20.10 -36.29 -15.72
N TRP A 70 19.71 -35.22 -16.41
CA TRP A 70 19.27 -35.28 -17.79
C TRP A 70 20.40 -35.58 -18.78
N LEU A 71 21.55 -34.89 -18.64
CA LEU A 71 22.63 -34.92 -19.62
C LEU A 71 23.61 -36.09 -19.45
N GLU A 72 23.95 -36.49 -18.22
CA GLU A 72 24.96 -37.53 -17.97
C GLU A 72 24.62 -38.90 -18.61
N PRO A 73 23.35 -39.36 -18.64
CA PRO A 73 22.99 -40.60 -19.34
C PRO A 73 23.01 -40.49 -20.87
N ARG A 74 22.95 -39.27 -21.42
CA ARG A 74 22.76 -38.99 -22.86
C ARG A 74 24.01 -38.45 -23.54
N SER A 75 25.02 -38.08 -22.76
CA SER A 75 26.25 -37.45 -23.23
C SER A 75 27.40 -37.73 -22.27
N GLU A 76 28.62 -37.30 -22.62
CA GLU A 76 29.78 -37.61 -21.77
C GLU A 76 29.68 -36.98 -20.38
N ARG A 77 30.29 -37.62 -19.38
CA ARG A 77 30.40 -37.05 -18.04
C ARG A 77 31.54 -36.04 -17.97
N LEU A 78 31.24 -34.80 -17.58
CA LEU A 78 32.28 -33.80 -17.36
C LEU A 78 32.95 -33.98 -15.99
N PHE A 79 34.28 -34.18 -16.00
CA PHE A 79 35.09 -34.26 -14.78
C PHE A 79 35.85 -32.96 -14.49
N ALA A 80 36.12 -32.69 -13.22
CA ALA A 80 37.02 -31.62 -12.81
C ALA A 80 38.44 -31.81 -13.38
N ARG A 81 39.17 -30.71 -13.60
CA ARG A 81 40.50 -30.74 -14.23
C ARG A 81 41.45 -31.61 -13.41
N ARG A 82 42.02 -32.66 -14.05
CA ARG A 82 42.93 -33.64 -13.43
C ARG A 82 42.32 -34.39 -12.22
N LYS A 83 41.00 -34.48 -12.12
CA LYS A 83 40.31 -35.23 -11.04
C LYS A 83 39.29 -36.21 -11.62
N ARG A 84 38.95 -37.24 -10.85
CA ARG A 84 37.98 -38.29 -11.22
C ARG A 84 36.54 -38.03 -10.74
N HIS A 85 36.31 -36.97 -9.98
CA HIS A 85 34.95 -36.58 -9.57
C HIS A 85 34.28 -35.67 -10.60
N ALA A 86 32.95 -35.72 -10.61
CA ALA A 86 32.10 -34.92 -11.49
C ALA A 86 32.36 -33.41 -11.31
N ARG A 87 32.30 -32.66 -12.41
CA ARG A 87 32.43 -31.21 -12.39
C ARG A 87 31.24 -30.59 -11.67
N GLU A 88 31.49 -29.76 -10.66
CA GLU A 88 30.45 -28.95 -10.03
C GLU A 88 30.01 -27.85 -11.01
N LEU A 89 28.74 -27.90 -11.46
CA LEU A 89 28.20 -26.96 -12.45
C LEU A 89 27.54 -25.72 -11.82
N ARG A 90 27.12 -25.78 -10.55
CA ARG A 90 26.33 -24.70 -9.92
C ARG A 90 27.05 -23.36 -9.92
N LYS A 91 28.27 -23.27 -9.38
CA LYS A 91 29.04 -22.02 -9.38
C LYS A 91 29.32 -21.47 -10.78
N PRO A 92 29.87 -22.24 -11.75
CA PRO A 92 30.12 -21.71 -13.09
C PRO A 92 28.82 -21.34 -13.82
N PHE A 93 27.73 -22.08 -13.61
CA PHE A 93 26.43 -21.75 -14.20
C PHE A 93 25.87 -20.44 -13.63
N SER A 94 25.95 -20.25 -12.30
CA SER A 94 25.55 -18.99 -11.66
C SER A 94 26.30 -17.79 -12.25
N ALA A 95 27.61 -17.91 -12.45
CA ALA A 95 28.43 -16.84 -13.04
C ALA A 95 28.02 -16.53 -14.49
N ALA A 96 27.70 -17.56 -15.29
CA ALA A 96 27.20 -17.39 -16.65
C ALA A 96 25.81 -16.75 -16.68
N VAL A 97 24.90 -17.13 -15.76
CA VAL A 97 23.57 -16.50 -15.62
C VAL A 97 23.69 -15.02 -15.24
N ASP A 98 24.58 -14.69 -14.29
CA ASP A 98 24.83 -13.30 -13.89
C ASP A 98 25.36 -12.46 -15.08
N LEU A 99 26.32 -13.01 -15.84
CA LEU A 99 26.86 -12.36 -17.03
C LEU A 99 25.79 -12.18 -18.12
N TYR A 100 24.99 -13.22 -18.38
CA TYR A 100 23.89 -13.17 -19.35
C TYR A 100 22.90 -12.04 -19.02
N ARG A 101 22.45 -11.97 -17.76
CA ARG A 101 21.54 -10.90 -17.30
C ARG A 101 22.19 -9.52 -17.35
N SER A 102 23.50 -9.43 -17.07
CA SER A 102 24.24 -8.17 -17.22
C SER A 102 24.27 -7.71 -18.67
N LEU A 103 24.47 -8.63 -19.63
CA LEU A 103 24.41 -8.32 -21.07
C LEU A 103 23.01 -7.88 -21.49
N GLU A 104 21.95 -8.51 -20.99
CA GLU A 104 20.56 -8.06 -21.22
C GLU A 104 20.36 -6.61 -20.73
N ASN A 105 20.83 -6.29 -19.52
CA ASN A 105 20.73 -4.94 -18.96
C ASN A 105 21.54 -3.91 -19.77
N GLN A 106 22.79 -4.23 -20.12
CA GLN A 106 23.64 -3.36 -20.93
C GLN A 106 23.04 -3.12 -22.32
N THR A 107 22.39 -4.13 -22.90
CA THR A 107 21.67 -3.98 -24.18
C THR A 107 20.54 -2.97 -24.05
N ASN A 108 19.74 -3.05 -22.98
CA ASN A 108 18.68 -2.07 -22.71
C ASN A 108 19.24 -0.67 -22.48
N ASP A 109 20.32 -0.54 -21.72
CA ASP A 109 20.97 0.75 -21.47
C ASP A 109 21.54 1.36 -22.76
N LEU A 110 22.13 0.53 -23.64
CA LEU A 110 22.61 0.94 -24.95
C LEU A 110 21.45 1.41 -25.84
N ILE A 111 20.33 0.68 -25.89
CA ILE A 111 19.14 1.07 -26.65
C ILE A 111 18.63 2.43 -26.14
N ASN A 112 18.49 2.58 -24.83
CA ASN A 112 18.05 3.84 -24.22
C ASN A 112 18.97 5.01 -24.58
N HIS A 113 20.29 4.78 -24.58
CA HIS A 113 21.29 5.77 -24.94
C HIS A 113 21.26 6.15 -26.43
N VAL A 114 21.25 5.15 -27.32
CA VAL A 114 21.26 5.35 -28.78
C VAL A 114 19.98 6.05 -29.24
N LEU A 115 18.83 5.68 -28.67
CA LEU A 115 17.55 6.33 -28.94
C LEU A 115 17.36 7.67 -28.21
N ARG A 116 18.33 8.06 -27.36
CA ARG A 116 18.32 9.30 -26.56
C ARG A 116 17.05 9.45 -25.71
N LEU A 117 16.57 8.35 -25.15
CA LEU A 117 15.34 8.35 -24.37
C LEU A 117 15.52 9.14 -23.07
N GLY A 118 14.59 10.05 -22.81
CA GLY A 118 14.54 10.79 -21.55
C GLY A 118 14.13 9.89 -20.37
N PRO A 119 14.22 10.40 -19.13
CA PRO A 119 13.79 9.63 -17.96
C PRO A 119 12.34 9.14 -18.06
N GLN A 120 11.44 9.99 -18.55
CA GLN A 120 10.03 9.65 -18.77
C GLN A 120 9.84 8.58 -19.85
N ASP A 121 10.50 8.71 -20.99
CA ASP A 121 10.42 7.73 -22.10
C ASP A 121 10.86 6.34 -21.63
N ILE A 122 11.83 6.30 -20.73
CA ILE A 122 12.32 5.05 -20.17
C ILE A 122 11.31 4.45 -19.19
N LEU A 123 10.60 5.28 -18.40
CA LEU A 123 9.45 4.81 -17.62
C LEU A 123 8.30 4.33 -18.52
N ALA A 124 8.09 4.95 -19.68
CA ALA A 124 7.08 4.52 -20.65
C ALA A 124 7.43 3.15 -21.25
N SER A 125 8.69 2.96 -21.62
CA SER A 125 9.21 1.73 -22.23
C SER A 125 9.29 0.55 -21.24
N HIS A 126 9.79 0.80 -20.02
CA HIS A 126 10.11 -0.27 -19.06
C HIS A 126 9.05 -0.48 -17.97
N SER A 127 8.20 0.52 -17.70
CA SER A 127 7.17 0.44 -16.66
C SER A 127 5.76 0.44 -17.24
N CYS A 128 5.29 1.58 -17.73
CA CYS A 128 3.90 1.70 -18.18
C CYS A 128 3.73 2.75 -19.28
N PRO A 129 3.48 2.35 -20.54
CA PRO A 129 3.27 3.30 -21.62
C PRO A 129 1.97 4.07 -21.48
N ALA A 130 0.93 3.52 -20.84
CA ALA A 130 -0.30 4.28 -20.56
C ALA A 130 -0.11 5.40 -19.53
N CYS A 131 0.88 5.29 -18.64
CA CYS A 131 1.16 6.34 -17.67
C CYS A 131 2.20 7.33 -18.19
N PHE A 132 3.30 6.86 -18.78
CA PHE A 132 4.44 7.73 -19.09
C PHE A 132 4.62 7.99 -20.59
N GLY A 133 3.82 7.33 -21.44
CA GLY A 133 3.85 7.57 -22.88
C GLY A 133 3.28 8.94 -23.27
N PRO A 134 3.28 9.24 -24.58
CA PRO A 134 2.78 10.50 -25.10
C PRO A 134 1.33 10.77 -24.72
N ARG A 135 1.01 12.06 -24.52
CA ARG A 135 -0.37 12.48 -24.24
C ARG A 135 -1.29 12.15 -25.42
N PRO A 136 -2.53 11.72 -25.16
CA PRO A 136 -3.49 11.47 -26.22
C PRO A 136 -3.88 12.77 -26.92
N THR A 137 -4.22 12.71 -28.21
CA THR A 137 -4.62 13.88 -29.00
C THR A 137 -5.94 14.49 -28.53
N ASN A 138 -6.77 13.70 -27.84
CA ASN A 138 -8.08 14.11 -27.35
C ASN A 138 -8.07 14.48 -25.84
N VAL A 139 -6.95 14.96 -25.33
CA VAL A 139 -6.78 15.34 -23.91
C VAL A 139 -7.86 16.31 -23.41
N ASN A 140 -8.37 17.17 -24.28
CA ASN A 140 -9.39 18.17 -23.97
C ASN A 140 -10.79 17.57 -23.72
N ASP A 141 -11.04 16.33 -24.13
CA ASP A 141 -12.31 15.63 -23.89
C ASP A 141 -12.47 15.24 -22.40
N TYR A 142 -11.35 15.14 -21.68
CA TYR A 142 -11.34 14.70 -20.28
C TYR A 142 -11.55 15.90 -19.33
N PRO A 143 -12.37 15.77 -18.28
CA PRO A 143 -12.52 16.80 -17.26
C PRO A 143 -11.17 17.15 -16.60
N THR A 144 -10.99 18.41 -16.21
CA THR A 144 -9.77 18.88 -15.53
C THR A 144 -9.41 18.06 -14.29
N SER A 145 -10.40 17.48 -13.62
CA SER A 145 -10.21 16.65 -12.43
C SER A 145 -9.58 15.28 -12.68
N THR A 146 -9.55 14.79 -13.92
CA THR A 146 -9.01 13.47 -14.30
C THR A 146 -8.02 13.52 -15.46
N ARG A 147 -7.99 14.62 -16.22
CA ARG A 147 -7.10 14.88 -17.34
C ARG A 147 -5.64 14.76 -16.92
N ASP A 148 -4.86 13.98 -17.67
CA ASP A 148 -3.41 13.74 -17.48
C ASP A 148 -2.97 13.26 -16.07
N GLN A 149 -3.92 12.85 -15.22
CA GLN A 149 -3.66 12.46 -13.84
C GLN A 149 -2.80 11.19 -13.77
N LEU A 150 -1.61 11.30 -13.17
CA LEU A 150 -0.80 10.14 -12.81
C LEU A 150 -1.23 9.62 -11.43
N ILE A 151 -1.87 8.46 -11.37
CA ILE A 151 -2.21 7.82 -10.10
C ILE A 151 -1.19 6.73 -9.79
N ILE A 152 -0.53 6.86 -8.64
CA ILE A 152 0.43 5.89 -8.09
C ILE A 152 -0.03 5.35 -6.74
N CYS A 153 0.46 4.17 -6.40
CA CYS A 153 0.30 3.54 -5.10
C CYS A 153 1.67 3.42 -4.43
N LEU A 154 1.71 3.63 -3.11
CA LEU A 154 2.87 3.41 -2.26
C LEU A 154 2.50 2.39 -1.18
N ASP A 155 3.45 1.52 -0.82
CA ASP A 155 3.29 0.54 0.25
C ASP A 155 4.65 -0.05 0.65
N GLY A 156 4.76 -0.52 1.90
CA GLY A 156 5.95 -1.14 2.46
C GLY A 156 5.74 -2.62 2.82
N ASN A 157 6.52 -3.51 2.20
CA ASN A 157 6.51 -4.93 2.49
C ASN A 157 7.72 -5.36 3.35
N PHE A 158 7.44 -5.68 4.62
CA PHE A 158 8.44 -6.11 5.60
C PHE A 158 8.79 -7.60 5.56
N GLN A 159 8.21 -8.40 4.65
CA GLN A 159 8.59 -9.81 4.49
C GLN A 159 9.90 -9.97 3.70
N HIS A 160 10.19 -9.02 2.80
CA HIS A 160 11.39 -8.98 1.95
C HIS A 160 12.67 -8.56 2.71
N ARG A 161 12.93 -9.21 3.85
CA ARG A 161 14.13 -9.00 4.68
C ARG A 161 15.36 -9.65 4.06
N HIS A 162 16.53 -9.09 4.36
CA HIS A 162 17.82 -9.65 4.01
C HIS A 162 18.68 -9.78 5.26
N HIS A 163 19.37 -10.92 5.40
CA HIS A 163 20.27 -11.14 6.54
C HIS A 163 21.64 -10.51 6.26
N SER A 164 22.15 -9.74 7.23
CA SER A 164 23.46 -9.10 7.09
C SER A 164 24.60 -10.12 6.94
N LYS A 165 24.46 -11.33 7.49
CA LYS A 165 25.45 -12.42 7.36
C LYS A 165 25.41 -13.14 6.00
N ALA A 166 24.41 -12.87 5.17
CA ALA A 166 24.26 -13.52 3.86
C ALA A 166 25.27 -13.01 2.83
N SER A 167 25.84 -11.83 3.05
CA SER A 167 26.91 -11.28 2.24
C SER A 167 28.05 -10.76 3.10
N ARG A 168 29.27 -10.77 2.56
CA ARG A 168 30.40 -10.02 3.11
C ARG A 168 30.74 -8.78 2.27
N ASP A 169 29.86 -8.43 1.32
CA ASP A 169 29.98 -7.25 0.46
C ASP A 169 31.33 -7.10 -0.25
N TYR A 170 31.90 -8.22 -0.73
CA TYR A 170 33.18 -8.24 -1.47
C TYR A 170 33.16 -7.42 -2.77
N ARG A 171 31.96 -7.14 -3.30
CA ARG A 171 31.75 -6.33 -4.50
C ARG A 171 30.95 -5.08 -4.13
N PRO A 172 31.22 -3.93 -4.77
CA PRO A 172 30.38 -2.75 -4.63
C PRO A 172 28.91 -3.07 -4.92
N LEU A 173 28.02 -2.39 -4.21
CA LEU A 173 26.58 -2.53 -4.41
C LEU A 173 26.21 -2.02 -5.81
N GLN A 174 25.54 -2.86 -6.59
CA GLN A 174 24.97 -2.49 -7.88
C GLN A 174 23.48 -2.24 -7.68
N THR A 175 23.05 -1.00 -7.88
CA THR A 175 21.64 -0.61 -7.74
C THR A 175 20.99 -0.62 -9.13
N PRO A 176 20.07 -1.56 -9.41
CA PRO A 176 19.31 -1.55 -10.66
C PRO A 176 18.50 -0.25 -10.78
N ARG A 177 18.24 0.21 -12.01
CA ARG A 177 17.55 1.49 -12.28
C ARG A 177 16.19 1.65 -11.58
N ILE A 178 15.44 0.56 -11.47
CA ILE A 178 14.13 0.54 -10.79
C ILE A 178 14.26 0.76 -9.27
N PHE A 179 15.44 0.58 -8.69
CA PHE A 179 15.69 0.86 -7.28
C PHE A 179 16.16 2.30 -7.06
N LEU A 180 15.80 2.85 -5.91
CA LEU A 180 16.40 4.07 -5.38
C LEU A 180 17.84 3.79 -4.96
N HIS A 181 18.74 4.65 -5.41
CA HIS A 181 20.11 4.66 -4.97
C HIS A 181 20.17 5.09 -3.49
N PRO A 182 21.06 4.52 -2.65
CA PRO A 182 21.17 4.91 -1.24
C PRO A 182 21.30 6.43 -1.03
N LYS A 183 21.99 7.12 -1.94
CA LYS A 183 22.13 8.58 -1.94
C LYS A 183 20.78 9.33 -2.02
N GLU A 184 19.81 8.83 -2.78
CA GLU A 184 18.47 9.45 -2.91
C GLU A 184 17.71 9.36 -1.57
N ILE A 185 17.85 8.24 -0.85
CA ILE A 185 17.29 8.07 0.50
C ILE A 185 18.00 8.99 1.50
N THR A 186 19.32 9.12 1.40
CA THR A 186 20.11 10.03 2.23
C THR A 186 19.71 11.49 1.99
N GLN A 187 19.48 11.89 0.75
CA GLN A 187 19.03 13.25 0.40
C GLN A 187 17.65 13.55 0.99
N ALA A 188 16.66 12.66 0.80
CA ALA A 188 15.34 12.83 1.42
C ALA A 188 15.44 12.89 2.95
N THR A 189 16.31 12.07 3.53
CA THR A 189 16.58 12.08 4.97
C THR A 189 17.17 13.42 5.46
N GLN A 190 18.10 14.01 4.70
CA GLN A 190 18.71 15.30 5.02
C GLN A 190 17.69 16.44 4.85
N MET A 191 16.88 16.40 3.79
CA MET A 191 15.79 17.35 3.56
C MET A 191 14.80 17.37 4.73
N ILE A 192 14.35 16.19 5.16
CA ILE A 192 13.47 16.04 6.32
C ILE A 192 14.11 16.65 7.57
N ARG A 193 15.35 16.26 7.89
CA ARG A 193 16.06 16.75 9.07
C ARG A 193 16.23 18.27 9.06
N LYS A 194 16.57 18.84 7.90
CA LYS A 194 16.73 20.28 7.74
C LYS A 194 15.42 21.00 8.08
N LYS A 195 14.30 20.54 7.53
CA LYS A 195 12.98 21.12 7.81
C LYS A 195 12.51 20.91 9.25
N GLU A 196 12.87 19.79 9.87
CA GLU A 196 12.58 19.55 11.29
C GLU A 196 13.33 20.52 12.20
N ILE A 197 14.59 20.84 11.88
CA ILE A 197 15.38 21.85 12.60
C ILE A 197 14.83 23.25 12.37
N GLU A 198 14.50 23.60 11.12
CA GLU A 198 14.02 24.94 10.74
C GLU A 198 12.64 25.26 11.33
N LEU A 199 11.70 24.31 11.28
CA LEU A 199 10.30 24.57 11.60
C LEU A 199 9.90 24.11 13.00
N SER A 200 10.71 23.26 13.65
CA SER A 200 10.41 22.65 14.96
C SER A 200 8.93 22.25 15.10
N PRO A 201 8.37 21.47 14.15
CA PRO A 201 6.94 21.22 14.11
C PRO A 201 6.48 20.49 15.38
N GLU A 202 5.34 20.89 15.93
CA GLU A 202 4.75 20.24 17.10
C GLU A 202 4.63 18.73 16.88
N ASN A 203 5.04 17.94 17.88
CA ASN A 203 4.81 16.49 17.93
C ASN A 203 3.35 16.21 18.31
N LYS A 204 2.41 16.63 17.45
CA LYS A 204 1.03 16.17 17.55
C LYS A 204 0.94 14.78 16.94
N ALA A 205 0.61 13.80 17.76
CA ALA A 205 0.25 12.47 17.27
C ALA A 205 -0.97 12.62 16.35
N ASP A 206 -0.88 12.09 15.13
CA ASP A 206 -2.03 12.03 14.25
C ASP A 206 -2.93 10.93 14.80
N ARG A 207 -4.11 11.27 15.35
CA ARG A 207 -5.07 10.30 15.92
C ARG A 207 -5.41 9.15 14.96
N CYS A 208 -5.19 9.34 13.65
CA CYS A 208 -5.37 8.31 12.63
C CYS A 208 -4.22 7.28 12.56
N ALA A 209 -3.03 7.62 13.05
CA ALA A 209 -1.88 6.71 13.12
C ALA A 209 -2.03 5.70 14.29
N ASP A 210 -2.66 6.10 15.39
CA ASP A 210 -2.81 5.28 16.59
C ASP A 210 -3.78 4.09 16.41
N SER A 211 -4.70 4.15 15.45
CA SER A 211 -5.63 3.06 15.12
C SER A 211 -5.05 2.02 14.14
N HIS A 212 -3.85 2.23 13.59
CA HIS A 212 -3.28 1.39 12.53
C HIS A 212 -2.07 0.58 12.98
N LYS A 213 -2.15 -0.76 12.87
CA LYS A 213 -0.99 -1.67 12.99
C LYS A 213 0.13 -1.39 11.98
N ALA A 214 -0.17 -0.71 10.86
CA ALA A 214 0.82 -0.34 9.84
C ALA A 214 1.62 0.92 10.23
N ALA A 215 1.00 1.85 10.96
CA ALA A 215 1.68 3.02 11.52
C ALA A 215 2.33 2.72 12.87
N ASP A 216 1.72 1.82 13.66
CA ASP A 216 2.15 1.40 14.99
C ASP A 216 2.92 0.06 14.98
N ASP A 217 3.52 -0.31 13.84
CA ASP A 217 4.41 -1.48 13.79
C ASP A 217 5.68 -1.12 14.57
N LYS A 218 5.64 -1.30 15.91
CA LYS A 218 6.70 -1.10 16.94
C LYS A 218 7.91 -2.02 16.73
N ARG A 219 8.20 -2.37 15.48
CA ARG A 219 9.29 -3.23 15.04
C ARG A 219 10.54 -2.37 14.86
N ASN A 220 11.23 -2.20 15.97
CA ASN A 220 12.50 -1.50 16.10
C ASN A 220 13.71 -2.36 15.68
N GLU A 221 14.91 -1.79 15.78
CA GLU A 221 16.18 -2.49 15.49
C GLU A 221 16.39 -3.78 16.31
N SER A 222 15.79 -3.89 17.50
CA SER A 222 15.88 -5.11 18.31
C SER A 222 15.04 -6.26 17.75
N THR A 223 13.94 -5.97 17.05
CA THR A 223 13.11 -6.98 16.37
C THR A 223 13.82 -7.58 15.15
N TRP A 224 14.69 -6.80 14.49
CA TRP A 224 15.38 -7.18 13.25
C TRP A 224 16.90 -7.35 13.39
N LYS A 225 17.35 -7.76 14.59
CA LYS A 225 18.78 -7.98 14.85
C LYS A 225 19.38 -8.95 13.81
N GLY A 226 20.41 -8.49 13.09
CA GLY A 226 21.07 -9.29 12.04
C GLY A 226 20.45 -9.19 10.64
N CYS A 227 19.56 -8.22 10.40
CA CYS A 227 19.15 -7.80 9.05
C CYS A 227 19.78 -6.46 8.69
N ASP A 228 20.28 -6.35 7.46
CA ASP A 228 20.71 -5.09 6.84
C ASP A 228 19.55 -4.44 6.07
N ASP A 229 18.72 -5.21 5.37
CA ASP A 229 17.42 -4.73 4.84
C ASP A 229 16.26 -5.31 5.65
N THR A 230 15.37 -4.46 6.18
CA THR A 230 14.19 -4.88 6.97
C THR A 230 12.90 -4.98 6.15
N GLY A 231 12.92 -4.57 4.88
CA GLY A 231 11.78 -4.64 3.96
C GLY A 231 12.03 -3.95 2.62
N LEU A 232 10.98 -3.82 1.82
CA LEU A 232 10.94 -3.09 0.56
C LEU A 232 9.82 -2.06 0.58
N MET A 233 10.12 -0.83 0.17
CA MET A 233 9.13 0.18 -0.19
C MET A 233 8.87 0.09 -1.69
N GLY A 234 7.61 0.01 -2.10
CA GLY A 234 7.21 -0.04 -3.49
C GLY A 234 6.49 1.21 -3.96
N CYS A 235 6.58 1.44 -5.26
CA CYS A 235 5.74 2.36 -6.00
C CYS A 235 5.28 1.70 -7.30
N CYS A 236 3.96 1.64 -7.52
CA CYS A 236 3.38 1.20 -8.77
C CYS A 236 2.36 2.22 -9.28
N CYS A 237 2.05 2.18 -10.58
CA CYS A 237 0.92 2.96 -11.11
C CYS A 237 -0.41 2.23 -10.91
N ARG A 238 -1.53 2.92 -11.20
CA ARG A 238 -2.88 2.35 -11.22
C ARG A 238 -3.10 1.15 -12.17
N HIS A 239 -2.14 0.88 -13.07
CA HIS A 239 -2.14 -0.27 -13.98
C HIS A 239 -1.34 -1.46 -13.42
N ASP A 240 -1.05 -1.43 -12.11
CA ASP A 240 -0.26 -2.44 -11.39
C ASP A 240 1.20 -2.58 -11.88
N ALA A 241 1.72 -1.64 -12.68
CA ALA A 241 3.10 -1.67 -13.16
C ALA A 241 4.06 -1.01 -12.15
N ALA A 242 5.16 -1.68 -11.83
CA ALA A 242 6.18 -1.21 -10.91
C ALA A 242 6.97 -0.03 -11.51
N ILE A 243 7.17 1.02 -10.71
CA ILE A 243 7.88 2.24 -11.10
C ILE A 243 9.21 2.32 -10.36
N PHE A 244 9.18 2.36 -9.02
CA PHE A 244 10.37 2.43 -8.19
C PHE A 244 10.27 1.53 -6.96
N MET A 245 11.43 1.08 -6.48
CA MET A 245 11.61 0.30 -5.26
C MET A 245 12.65 0.94 -4.35
N GLY A 246 12.46 0.87 -3.05
CA GLY A 246 13.44 1.30 -2.04
C GLY A 246 13.71 0.19 -1.04
N ASN A 247 14.97 -0.04 -0.68
CA ASN A 247 15.27 -0.89 0.48
C ASN A 247 14.93 -0.14 1.76
N ILE A 248 14.12 -0.75 2.62
CA ILE A 248 13.86 -0.23 3.96
C ILE A 248 15.04 -0.67 4.84
N TYR A 249 15.88 0.28 5.22
CA TYR A 249 16.94 0.08 6.19
C TYR A 249 16.42 0.46 7.57
N LYS A 250 16.65 -0.41 8.58
CA LYS A 250 16.43 -0.21 10.03
C LYS A 250 15.45 0.91 10.39
N SER A 251 14.23 0.54 10.80
CA SER A 251 13.05 1.26 11.34
C SER A 251 13.03 2.79 11.61
N GLY A 252 14.13 3.52 11.67
CA GLY A 252 14.20 4.88 12.20
C GLY A 252 13.73 6.02 11.30
N LYS A 253 13.45 5.81 9.99
CA LYS A 253 12.97 6.90 9.10
C LYS A 253 11.95 6.43 8.07
N GLN A 254 10.86 5.81 8.53
CA GLN A 254 9.82 5.25 7.66
C GLN A 254 9.30 6.24 6.58
N ARG A 255 9.30 7.55 6.87
CA ARG A 255 8.79 8.59 5.95
C ARG A 255 9.80 9.10 4.91
N CYS A 256 11.10 8.78 5.00
CA CYS A 256 12.06 9.21 3.97
C CYS A 256 11.92 8.42 2.66
N GLN A 257 11.45 7.17 2.73
CA GLN A 257 11.24 6.31 1.57
C GLN A 257 10.16 6.85 0.62
N PRO A 258 8.91 7.12 1.07
CA PRO A 258 7.90 7.71 0.20
C PRO A 258 8.34 9.07 -0.35
N VAL A 259 9.00 9.92 0.47
CA VAL A 259 9.52 11.22 0.01
C VAL A 259 10.56 11.06 -1.09
N ALA A 260 11.52 10.14 -0.94
CA ALA A 260 12.55 9.88 -1.95
C ALA A 260 11.95 9.35 -3.27
N ILE A 261 10.98 8.43 -3.17
CA ILE A 261 10.24 7.93 -4.34
C ILE A 261 9.52 9.09 -5.04
N LEU A 262 8.81 9.94 -4.29
CA LEU A 262 8.07 11.07 -4.85
C LEU A 262 9.01 12.07 -5.51
N SER A 263 10.12 12.46 -4.85
CA SER A 263 11.13 13.35 -5.43
C SER A 263 11.67 12.81 -6.75
N LYS A 264 12.01 11.52 -6.81
CA LYS A 264 12.50 10.90 -8.03
C LYS A 264 11.42 10.89 -9.13
N LEU A 265 10.20 10.47 -8.80
CA LEU A 265 9.10 10.43 -9.76
C LEU A 265 8.81 11.81 -10.35
N ILE A 266 8.73 12.82 -9.48
CA ILE A 266 8.53 14.23 -9.83
C ILE A 266 9.60 14.72 -10.80
N SER A 267 10.87 14.36 -10.57
CA SER A 267 11.99 14.77 -11.43
C SER A 267 11.98 14.09 -12.81
N GLN A 268 11.20 13.02 -12.98
CA GLN A 268 11.13 12.21 -14.20
C GLN A 268 9.79 12.30 -14.93
N CYS A 269 8.86 13.12 -14.44
CA CYS A 269 7.58 13.39 -15.09
C CYS A 269 7.53 14.83 -15.60
N GLU A 270 6.53 15.13 -16.41
CA GLU A 270 6.29 16.50 -16.88
C GLU A 270 6.07 17.47 -15.71
N PRO A 271 6.58 18.72 -15.78
CA PRO A 271 6.55 19.68 -14.67
C PRO A 271 5.16 19.93 -14.09
N ASP A 272 4.17 20.15 -14.96
CA ASP A 272 2.81 20.54 -14.56
C ASP A 272 1.88 19.35 -14.36
N ARG A 273 2.40 18.12 -14.44
CA ARG A 273 1.56 16.94 -14.39
C ARG A 273 0.98 16.71 -12.99
N PRO A 274 -0.36 16.56 -12.87
CA PRO A 274 -0.98 16.15 -11.61
C PRO A 274 -0.59 14.72 -11.22
N ILE A 275 -0.18 14.55 -9.96
CA ILE A 275 0.23 13.27 -9.36
C ILE A 275 -0.64 13.00 -8.14
N SER A 276 -1.34 11.87 -8.20
CA SER A 276 -2.23 11.35 -7.18
C SER A 276 -1.60 10.15 -6.49
N VAL A 277 -1.44 10.20 -5.18
CA VAL A 277 -0.76 9.21 -4.36
C VAL A 277 -1.78 8.47 -3.50
N LEU A 278 -1.93 7.18 -3.72
CA LEU A 278 -2.66 6.27 -2.84
C LEU A 278 -1.69 5.57 -1.92
N TYR A 279 -1.92 5.67 -0.62
CA TYR A 279 -1.10 5.01 0.40
C TYR A 279 -1.94 4.75 1.63
N ASP A 280 -1.74 3.63 2.32
CA ASP A 280 -2.48 3.25 3.53
C ASP A 280 -2.44 4.31 4.62
N ILE A 281 -1.32 5.05 4.68
CA ILE A 281 -1.13 6.20 5.58
C ILE A 281 -0.97 7.51 4.79
N GLY A 282 -1.62 7.61 3.62
CA GLY A 282 -1.56 8.78 2.73
C GLY A 282 -2.00 10.07 3.41
N CYS A 283 -3.01 10.00 4.29
CA CYS A 283 -3.44 11.11 5.13
C CYS A 283 -2.30 11.63 6.04
N SER A 284 -1.64 10.72 6.75
CA SER A 284 -0.56 11.02 7.67
C SER A 284 0.66 11.54 6.94
N LEU A 285 0.98 10.96 5.77
CA LEU A 285 2.06 11.43 4.91
C LEU A 285 1.80 12.86 4.41
N ASN A 286 0.58 13.17 3.95
CA ASN A 286 0.21 14.52 3.51
C ASN A 286 0.37 15.55 4.63
N LYS A 287 -0.20 15.27 5.82
CA LYS A 287 -0.07 16.14 6.99
C LYS A 287 1.39 16.35 7.39
N TYR A 288 2.18 15.26 7.40
CA TYR A 288 3.60 15.31 7.72
C TYR A 288 4.40 16.18 6.74
N MET A 289 4.15 16.02 5.44
CA MET A 289 4.82 16.79 4.39
C MET A 289 4.46 18.27 4.48
N LYS A 290 3.18 18.60 4.71
CA LYS A 290 2.71 19.97 4.90
C LYS A 290 3.33 20.63 6.13
N ALA A 291 3.34 19.95 7.26
CA ALA A 291 3.92 20.48 8.51
C ALA A 291 5.43 20.75 8.43
N ARG A 292 6.13 20.18 7.43
CA ARG A 292 7.57 20.31 7.23
C ARG A 292 7.93 21.02 5.92
N ASN A 293 6.96 21.60 5.22
CA ASN A 293 7.18 22.23 3.90
C ASN A 293 8.00 21.34 2.95
N LEU A 294 7.71 20.03 2.92
CA LEU A 294 8.38 19.08 2.04
C LEU A 294 7.73 19.12 0.67
N LEU A 295 8.55 19.33 -0.38
CA LEU A 295 8.12 19.42 -1.78
C LEU A 295 7.03 20.49 -1.98
N GLU A 296 7.19 21.62 -1.30
CA GLU A 296 6.25 22.75 -1.28
C GLU A 296 5.94 23.26 -2.69
N GLU A 297 6.96 23.33 -3.54
CA GLU A 297 6.88 23.71 -4.95
C GLU A 297 5.99 22.79 -5.80
N HIS A 298 5.58 21.64 -5.26
CA HIS A 298 4.77 20.64 -5.96
C HIS A 298 3.41 20.39 -5.31
N TRP A 299 3.04 21.11 -4.25
CA TRP A 299 1.75 20.90 -3.57
C TRP A 299 0.55 21.12 -4.48
N GLY A 300 0.61 22.08 -5.41
CA GLY A 300 -0.48 22.36 -6.36
C GLY A 300 -0.79 21.19 -7.30
N ARG A 301 0.16 20.28 -7.50
CA ARG A 301 -0.01 19.11 -8.37
C ARG A 301 0.00 17.77 -7.62
N LEU A 302 0.22 17.77 -6.31
CA LEU A 302 0.21 16.56 -5.49
C LEU A 302 -1.12 16.39 -4.77
N LYS A 303 -1.74 15.23 -4.94
CA LYS A 303 -2.96 14.84 -4.24
C LYS A 303 -2.74 13.53 -3.50
N PHE A 304 -3.19 13.45 -2.26
CA PHE A 304 -3.05 12.24 -1.43
C PHE A 304 -4.41 11.63 -1.13
N GLY A 305 -4.46 10.30 -1.09
CA GLY A 305 -5.62 9.52 -0.70
C GLY A 305 -5.20 8.23 -0.01
N THR A 306 -6.14 7.62 0.69
CA THR A 306 -5.95 6.33 1.36
C THR A 306 -6.37 5.19 0.43
N SER A 307 -5.61 4.10 0.38
CA SER A 307 -6.02 2.89 -0.35
C SER A 307 -7.43 2.46 0.07
N VAL A 308 -8.30 2.08 -0.87
CA VAL A 308 -9.75 1.96 -0.63
C VAL A 308 -10.08 0.90 0.43
N PHE A 309 -9.32 -0.20 0.50
CA PHE A 309 -9.53 -1.23 1.52
C PHE A 309 -9.14 -0.74 2.91
N HIS A 310 -8.12 0.10 3.00
CA HIS A 310 -7.61 0.64 4.24
C HIS A 310 -8.36 1.89 4.70
N ALA A 311 -9.04 2.61 3.78
CA ALA A 311 -9.74 3.85 4.09
C ALA A 311 -10.79 3.69 5.21
N TYR A 312 -11.50 2.57 5.25
CA TYR A 312 -12.52 2.32 6.29
C TYR A 312 -11.97 2.13 7.70
N ALA A 313 -10.67 1.84 7.85
CA ALA A 313 -10.00 1.77 9.15
C ALA A 313 -9.61 3.16 9.70
N HIS A 314 -9.72 4.21 8.88
CA HIS A 314 -9.47 5.59 9.28
C HIS A 314 -10.75 6.19 9.89
N ASN A 315 -10.59 7.19 10.76
CA ASN A 315 -11.75 7.92 11.31
C ASN A 315 -12.56 8.63 10.21
N TRP A 316 -13.82 8.98 10.52
CA TRP A 316 -14.77 9.49 9.53
C TRP A 316 -14.31 10.79 8.83
N LEU A 317 -14.01 11.85 9.59
CA LEU A 317 -12.73 12.57 9.50
C LEU A 317 -11.94 12.40 8.21
N CYS A 318 -10.94 11.56 8.37
CA CYS A 318 -9.97 11.21 7.37
C CYS A 318 -10.62 10.54 6.15
N GLN A 319 -11.67 9.75 6.31
CA GLN A 319 -12.37 9.15 5.18
C GLN A 319 -12.96 10.23 4.25
N LEU A 320 -13.60 11.27 4.79
CA LEU A 320 -14.17 12.34 3.97
C LEU A 320 -13.11 13.05 3.11
N ASP A 321 -11.92 13.28 3.67
CA ASP A 321 -10.86 14.02 2.98
C ASP A 321 -9.95 13.15 2.10
N TYR A 322 -9.74 11.89 2.47
CA TYR A 322 -8.73 11.03 1.85
C TYR A 322 -9.29 9.75 1.21
N ASN A 323 -10.55 9.36 1.44
CA ASN A 323 -11.12 8.19 0.76
C ASN A 323 -11.33 8.50 -0.74
N PRO A 324 -10.72 7.72 -1.66
CA PRO A 324 -10.85 7.93 -3.10
C PRO A 324 -12.29 7.80 -3.62
N ARG A 325 -13.17 7.09 -2.90
CA ARG A 325 -14.59 6.91 -3.25
C ARG A 325 -15.44 8.13 -2.94
N PHE A 326 -15.00 8.99 -2.02
CA PHE A 326 -15.72 10.20 -1.63
C PHE A 326 -15.17 11.47 -2.29
N ASN A 327 -14.05 11.34 -3.01
CA ASN A 327 -13.32 12.47 -3.57
C ASN A 327 -13.25 12.38 -5.10
N ILE A 328 -13.39 13.53 -5.76
CA ILE A 328 -13.35 13.62 -7.23
C ILE A 328 -11.92 13.36 -7.73
N GLY A 329 -11.75 12.78 -8.92
CA GLY A 329 -10.44 12.68 -9.61
C GLY A 329 -9.70 11.35 -9.45
N TRP A 330 -10.22 10.41 -8.66
CA TRP A 330 -9.63 9.07 -8.51
C TRP A 330 -10.20 8.02 -9.47
N GLY A 331 -11.40 8.28 -9.99
CA GLY A 331 -12.18 7.30 -10.76
C GLY A 331 -12.44 6.04 -9.93
N LEU A 332 -12.26 4.86 -10.55
CA LEU A 332 -12.40 3.58 -9.86
C LEU A 332 -11.09 2.99 -9.33
N SER A 333 -10.04 3.80 -9.21
CA SER A 333 -8.73 3.34 -8.72
C SER A 333 -8.82 2.92 -7.24
N ASP A 334 -8.25 1.78 -6.89
CA ASP A 334 -8.40 1.17 -5.57
C ASP A 334 -7.18 1.36 -4.65
N GLY A 335 -5.99 1.58 -5.19
CA GLY A 335 -4.76 1.71 -4.39
C GLY A 335 -4.02 0.38 -4.16
N GLU A 336 -4.61 -0.74 -4.56
CA GLU A 336 -4.18 -2.10 -4.17
C GLU A 336 -3.16 -2.74 -5.14
N GLY A 337 -2.55 -1.94 -6.01
CA GLY A 337 -1.64 -2.47 -7.03
C GLY A 337 -0.38 -3.10 -6.44
N LEU A 338 0.10 -2.58 -5.31
CA LEU A 338 1.27 -3.12 -4.62
C LEU A 338 0.99 -4.46 -3.94
N GLU A 339 -0.19 -4.68 -3.38
CA GLU A 339 -0.57 -6.00 -2.83
C GLU A 339 -0.52 -7.10 -3.90
N ARG A 340 -0.99 -6.79 -5.12
CA ARG A 340 -0.88 -7.71 -6.27
C ARG A 340 0.57 -7.96 -6.66
N LEU A 341 1.39 -6.90 -6.65
CA LEU A 341 2.82 -7.00 -6.94
C LEU A 341 3.57 -7.82 -5.88
N TRP A 342 3.25 -7.64 -4.59
CA TRP A 342 3.79 -8.41 -3.49
C TRP A 342 3.44 -9.89 -3.60
N SER A 343 2.22 -10.20 -4.04
CA SER A 343 1.86 -11.58 -4.35
C SER A 343 2.75 -12.18 -5.44
N ASP A 344 3.06 -11.44 -6.51
CA ASP A 344 3.94 -11.91 -7.60
C ASP A 344 5.39 -12.11 -7.12
N LEU A 345 5.90 -11.22 -6.25
CA LEU A 345 7.25 -11.31 -5.69
C LEU A 345 7.39 -12.29 -4.52
N SER A 346 6.29 -12.80 -3.97
CA SER A 346 6.30 -13.65 -2.77
C SER A 346 7.21 -14.89 -2.87
N PRO A 347 7.35 -15.59 -4.03
CA PRO A 347 8.26 -16.73 -4.15
C PRO A 347 9.74 -16.37 -3.95
N LEU A 348 10.10 -15.09 -4.14
CA LEU A 348 11.46 -14.60 -3.97
C LEU A 348 11.84 -14.32 -2.52
N ILE A 349 10.87 -14.23 -1.60
CA ILE A 349 11.11 -13.83 -0.20
C ILE A 349 12.10 -14.77 0.49
N SER A 350 11.83 -16.07 0.46
CA SER A 350 12.66 -17.08 1.12
C SER A 350 14.07 -17.20 0.49
N PRO A 351 14.22 -17.43 -0.83
CA PRO A 351 15.53 -17.64 -1.43
C PRO A 351 16.42 -16.39 -1.38
N LEU A 352 15.85 -15.19 -1.51
CA LEU A 352 16.65 -13.95 -1.53
C LEU A 352 17.04 -13.46 -0.15
N ARG A 353 16.47 -14.02 0.93
CA ARG A 353 16.82 -13.67 2.31
C ARG A 353 18.28 -14.00 2.65
N TYR A 354 18.83 -15.03 2.00
CA TYR A 354 20.18 -15.55 2.20
C TYR A 354 21.09 -15.37 0.97
N ALA A 355 20.62 -14.63 -0.04
CA ALA A 355 21.42 -14.30 -1.21
C ALA A 355 22.47 -13.22 -0.88
N THR A 356 23.39 -12.92 -1.81
CA THR A 356 24.18 -11.69 -1.68
C THR A 356 23.30 -10.47 -1.95
N ARG A 357 23.68 -9.29 -1.45
CA ARG A 357 22.91 -8.04 -1.68
C ARG A 357 22.70 -7.75 -3.16
N ASN A 358 23.76 -7.91 -3.96
CA ASN A 358 23.70 -7.73 -5.41
C ASN A 358 22.78 -8.75 -6.08
N HIS A 359 22.84 -10.04 -5.69
CA HIS A 359 21.94 -11.05 -6.22
C HIS A 359 20.48 -10.79 -5.84
N ARG A 360 20.21 -10.31 -4.62
CA ARG A 360 18.87 -9.93 -4.18
C ARG A 360 18.31 -8.79 -5.05
N LEU A 361 19.04 -7.68 -5.17
CA LEU A 361 18.59 -6.53 -5.96
C LEU A 361 18.42 -6.88 -7.43
N ALA A 362 19.40 -7.57 -8.03
CA ALA A 362 19.34 -7.98 -9.43
C ALA A 362 18.16 -8.92 -9.70
N SER A 363 17.90 -9.88 -8.80
CA SER A 363 16.78 -10.82 -8.93
C SER A 363 15.43 -10.10 -8.84
N ILE A 364 15.24 -9.23 -7.85
CA ILE A 364 13.99 -8.47 -7.71
C ILE A 364 13.78 -7.58 -8.93
N ALA A 365 14.80 -6.85 -9.37
CA ALA A 365 14.70 -5.99 -10.55
C ALA A 365 14.39 -6.79 -11.83
N HIS A 366 14.98 -7.98 -11.97
CA HIS A 366 14.71 -8.86 -13.11
C HIS A 366 13.26 -9.38 -13.12
N GLN A 367 12.72 -9.76 -11.96
CA GLN A 367 11.32 -10.17 -11.85
C GLN A 367 10.36 -9.01 -12.10
N LEU A 368 10.66 -7.82 -11.57
CA LEU A 368 9.86 -6.61 -11.82
C LEU A 368 9.85 -6.21 -13.30
N ALA A 369 10.98 -6.32 -14.00
CA ALA A 369 11.04 -6.11 -15.44
C ALA A 369 10.16 -7.12 -16.20
N HIS A 370 10.15 -8.38 -15.77
CA HIS A 370 9.25 -9.39 -16.34
C HIS A 370 7.76 -9.08 -16.06
N HIS A 371 7.43 -8.71 -14.83
CA HIS A 371 6.07 -8.29 -14.43
C HIS A 371 5.58 -7.13 -15.28
N ASN A 372 6.38 -6.07 -15.42
CA ASN A 372 6.04 -4.91 -16.23
C ASN A 372 5.89 -5.29 -17.71
N GLN A 373 6.80 -6.09 -18.27
CA GLN A 373 6.71 -6.55 -19.67
C GLN A 373 5.39 -7.31 -19.93
N LYS A 374 4.98 -8.16 -18.99
CA LYS A 374 3.69 -8.87 -19.05
C LYS A 374 2.51 -7.90 -18.93
N GLY A 375 2.62 -6.90 -18.07
CA GLY A 375 1.65 -5.81 -17.92
C GLY A 375 1.46 -5.04 -19.22
N ILE A 376 2.56 -4.59 -19.85
CA ILE A 376 2.57 -3.87 -21.13
C ILE A 376 1.88 -4.66 -22.22
N ARG A 377 2.23 -5.95 -22.40
CA ARG A 377 1.61 -6.82 -23.41
C ARG A 377 0.10 -7.01 -23.20
N LYS A 378 -0.37 -6.99 -21.95
CA LYS A 378 -1.78 -7.19 -21.59
C LYS A 378 -2.56 -5.89 -21.41
N LEU A 379 -1.90 -4.74 -21.50
CA LEU A 379 -2.47 -3.44 -21.19
C LEU A 379 -3.73 -3.10 -22.00
N PRO A 380 -3.80 -3.36 -23.33
CA PRO A 380 -5.03 -3.11 -24.09
C PRO A 380 -6.23 -3.93 -23.59
N ILE A 381 -6.01 -5.20 -23.27
CA ILE A 381 -7.04 -6.11 -22.74
C ILE A 381 -7.47 -5.64 -21.35
N TRP A 382 -6.52 -5.24 -20.51
CA TRP A 382 -6.78 -4.72 -19.17
C TRP A 382 -7.63 -3.44 -19.23
N LEU A 383 -7.28 -2.50 -20.11
CA LEU A 383 -8.01 -1.25 -20.30
C LEU A 383 -9.44 -1.51 -20.78
N SER A 384 -9.62 -2.38 -21.77
CA SER A 384 -10.96 -2.79 -22.25
C SER A 384 -11.81 -3.38 -21.12
N LYS A 385 -11.24 -4.27 -20.29
CA LYS A 385 -11.94 -4.84 -19.13
C LYS A 385 -12.34 -3.76 -18.12
N LYS A 386 -11.43 -2.83 -17.80
CA LYS A 386 -11.70 -1.76 -16.83
C LYS A 386 -12.73 -0.76 -17.34
N PHE A 387 -12.73 -0.45 -18.64
CA PHE A 387 -13.73 0.39 -19.27
C PHE A 387 -15.13 -0.24 -19.19
N LYS A 388 -15.27 -1.53 -19.53
CA LYS A 388 -16.55 -2.26 -19.39
C LYS A 388 -17.05 -2.27 -17.94
N LEU A 389 -16.14 -2.47 -16.99
CA LEU A 389 -16.49 -2.40 -15.56
C LEU A 389 -16.96 -1.00 -15.15
N ALA A 390 -16.31 0.06 -15.65
CA ALA A 390 -16.73 1.43 -15.39
C ALA A 390 -18.14 1.71 -15.93
N LEU A 391 -18.47 1.24 -17.15
CA LEU A 391 -19.81 1.34 -17.72
C LEU A 391 -20.85 0.58 -16.88
N SER A 392 -20.55 -0.64 -16.44
CA SER A 392 -21.45 -1.41 -15.55
C SER A 392 -21.73 -0.64 -14.26
N ARG A 393 -20.68 -0.12 -13.61
CA ARG A 393 -20.84 0.66 -12.36
C ARG A 393 -21.60 1.96 -12.58
N HIS A 394 -21.41 2.62 -13.72
CA HIS A 394 -22.18 3.81 -14.08
C HIS A 394 -23.66 3.47 -14.23
N GLN A 395 -24.01 2.37 -14.90
CA GLN A 395 -25.39 1.94 -15.05
C GLN A 395 -26.02 1.60 -13.70
N GLU A 396 -25.35 0.77 -12.88
CA GLU A 396 -25.84 0.40 -11.55
C GLU A 396 -26.08 1.62 -10.65
N ALA A 397 -25.19 2.61 -10.69
CA ALA A 397 -25.37 3.86 -9.96
C ALA A 397 -26.54 4.69 -10.50
N SER A 398 -26.71 4.74 -11.82
CA SER A 398 -27.82 5.45 -12.49
C SER A 398 -29.17 4.81 -12.16
N ASP A 399 -29.25 3.49 -12.14
CA ASP A 399 -30.46 2.74 -11.76
C ASP A 399 -30.82 3.00 -10.30
N THR A 400 -29.81 3.00 -9.41
CA THR A 400 -30.01 3.31 -7.99
C THR A 400 -30.55 4.74 -7.81
N LEU A 401 -29.95 5.73 -8.48
CA LEU A 401 -30.40 7.12 -8.41
C LEU A 401 -31.80 7.29 -9.01
N SER A 402 -32.11 6.60 -10.10
CA SER A 402 -33.45 6.63 -10.72
C SER A 402 -34.50 6.06 -9.78
N GLY A 403 -34.21 4.95 -9.09
CA GLY A 403 -35.10 4.39 -8.07
C GLY A 403 -35.30 5.30 -6.87
N LEU A 404 -34.28 6.05 -6.46
CA LEU A 404 -34.40 7.07 -5.42
C LEU A 404 -35.23 8.27 -5.89
N ALA A 405 -35.07 8.70 -7.13
CA ALA A 405 -35.79 9.83 -7.71
C ALA A 405 -37.30 9.58 -7.90
N GLN A 406 -37.75 8.32 -7.83
CA GLN A 406 -39.17 7.97 -7.82
C GLN A 406 -39.80 8.05 -6.43
N LYS A 407 -38.99 8.12 -5.36
CA LYS A 407 -39.49 8.21 -3.99
C LYS A 407 -39.86 9.64 -3.64
N ARG A 408 -40.97 9.80 -2.90
CA ARG A 408 -41.45 11.09 -2.40
C ARG A 408 -40.51 11.62 -1.31
N ASN A 409 -40.05 12.86 -1.44
CA ASN A 409 -39.27 13.54 -0.41
C ASN A 409 -40.22 14.06 0.68
N CYS A 410 -40.09 13.51 1.88
CA CYS A 410 -40.90 13.91 3.04
C CYS A 410 -40.32 15.12 3.79
N HIS A 411 -39.15 15.63 3.40
CA HIS A 411 -38.47 16.75 4.04
C HIS A 411 -38.76 18.11 3.37
N LEU A 412 -39.41 18.12 2.21
CA LEU A 412 -39.80 19.35 1.50
C LEU A 412 -41.33 19.50 1.46
N SER A 413 -41.79 20.74 1.65
CA SER A 413 -43.19 21.13 1.45
C SER A 413 -43.26 22.24 0.40
N PRO A 414 -43.97 22.06 -0.73
CA PRO A 414 -44.80 20.91 -1.08
C PRO A 414 -43.97 19.64 -1.37
N ALA A 415 -44.59 18.48 -1.20
CA ALA A 415 -43.91 17.19 -1.33
C ALA A 415 -43.53 16.90 -2.79
N VAL A 416 -42.27 17.15 -3.14
CA VAL A 416 -41.63 16.78 -4.41
C VAL A 416 -40.94 15.42 -4.26
N ASN A 417 -40.63 14.73 -5.36
CA ASN A 417 -39.76 13.55 -5.29
C ASN A 417 -38.31 13.94 -4.98
N TYR A 418 -37.50 12.98 -4.53
CA TYR A 418 -36.07 13.21 -4.35
C TYR A 418 -35.41 13.58 -5.68
N HIS A 419 -34.52 14.56 -5.64
CA HIS A 419 -33.72 14.99 -6.78
C HIS A 419 -32.23 14.80 -6.44
N PRO A 420 -31.33 14.50 -7.40
CA PRO A 420 -29.90 14.38 -7.15
C PRO A 420 -29.29 15.56 -6.39
N SER A 421 -29.78 16.78 -6.61
CA SER A 421 -29.33 17.99 -5.89
C SER A 421 -29.57 17.90 -4.38
N PHE A 422 -30.70 17.35 -3.94
CA PHE A 422 -30.99 17.16 -2.51
C PHE A 422 -29.91 16.27 -1.86
N PHE A 423 -29.52 15.17 -2.50
CA PHE A 423 -28.48 14.30 -1.96
C PHE A 423 -27.10 14.95 -1.97
N GLN A 424 -26.82 15.81 -2.95
CA GLN A 424 -25.58 16.60 -3.00
C GLN A 424 -25.55 17.64 -1.87
N GLU A 425 -26.64 18.37 -1.66
CA GLU A 425 -26.80 19.35 -0.57
C GLU A 425 -26.65 18.66 0.79
N GLN A 426 -27.36 17.55 1.03
CA GLN A 426 -27.22 16.76 2.27
C GLN A 426 -25.79 16.24 2.48
N TRP A 427 -25.11 15.84 1.41
CA TRP A 427 -23.71 15.43 1.47
C TRP A 427 -22.78 16.59 1.81
N GLU A 428 -23.01 17.77 1.24
CA GLU A 428 -22.25 18.99 1.55
C GLU A 428 -22.48 19.45 2.98
N GLU A 429 -23.73 19.45 3.46
CA GLU A 429 -24.09 19.73 4.85
C GLU A 429 -23.37 18.76 5.80
N GLN A 430 -23.37 17.47 5.50
CA GLN A 430 -22.65 16.47 6.31
C GLN A 430 -21.14 16.76 6.35
N ARG A 431 -20.53 17.16 5.23
CA ARG A 431 -19.12 17.53 5.18
C ARG A 431 -18.82 18.82 5.93
N LEU A 432 -19.69 19.81 5.84
CA LEU A 432 -19.55 21.10 6.53
C LEU A 432 -19.69 20.92 8.04
N PHE A 433 -20.71 20.20 8.49
CA PHE A 433 -20.92 19.85 9.90
C PHE A 433 -19.66 19.22 10.50
N GLN A 434 -19.11 18.21 9.80
CA GLN A 434 -17.91 17.50 10.23
C GLN A 434 -16.64 18.35 10.20
N LYS A 435 -16.50 19.30 9.27
CA LYS A 435 -15.35 20.23 9.22
C LYS A 435 -15.39 21.32 10.29
N GLN A 436 -16.59 21.74 10.70
CA GLN A 436 -16.79 22.78 11.71
C GLN A 436 -16.64 22.24 13.12
N HIS A 437 -16.85 20.93 13.32
CA HIS A 437 -16.63 20.24 14.58
C HIS A 437 -15.16 20.28 15.03
N THR A 438 -14.90 20.93 16.16
CA THR A 438 -13.56 20.96 16.76
C THR A 438 -13.34 19.77 17.70
N GLU A 439 -12.09 19.37 17.92
CA GLU A 439 -11.77 18.30 18.87
C GLU A 439 -12.21 18.62 20.30
N ALA A 440 -12.17 19.90 20.67
CA ALA A 440 -12.65 20.39 21.97
C ALA A 440 -14.17 20.20 22.10
N GLU A 441 -14.93 20.52 21.05
CA GLU A 441 -16.38 20.37 21.05
C GLU A 441 -16.81 18.89 21.07
N GLU A 442 -16.08 18.01 20.38
CA GLU A 442 -16.31 16.56 20.44
C GLU A 442 -16.05 16.01 21.86
N GLU A 443 -14.94 16.38 22.48
CA GLU A 443 -14.61 15.98 23.85
C GLU A 443 -15.65 16.48 24.85
N ARG A 444 -16.10 17.73 24.68
CA ARG A 444 -17.20 18.31 25.46
C ARG A 444 -18.48 17.50 25.32
N ARG A 445 -18.91 17.19 24.09
CA ARG A 445 -20.12 16.40 23.84
C ARG A 445 -20.02 15.01 24.45
N GLN A 446 -18.87 14.34 24.34
CA GLN A 446 -18.66 13.02 24.94
C GLN A 446 -18.72 13.06 26.47
N LYS A 447 -18.13 14.09 27.12
CA LYS A 447 -18.24 14.29 28.58
C LYS A 447 -19.69 14.48 29.01
N LEU A 448 -20.46 15.32 28.31
CA LEU A 448 -21.88 15.54 28.60
C LEU A 448 -22.71 14.27 28.40
N VAL A 449 -22.48 13.53 27.31
CA VAL A 449 -23.15 12.25 27.04
C VAL A 449 -22.88 11.23 28.13
N ALA A 450 -21.62 11.12 28.62
CA ALA A 450 -21.28 10.22 29.71
C ALA A 450 -22.06 10.53 30.99
N ILE A 451 -22.19 11.82 31.32
CA ILE A 451 -22.99 12.29 32.45
C ILE A 451 -24.47 11.93 32.25
N TYR A 452 -25.05 12.22 31.09
CA TYR A 452 -26.47 11.94 30.83
C TYR A 452 -26.80 10.44 30.77
N LYS A 453 -25.89 9.59 30.25
CA LYS A 453 -26.03 8.13 30.30
C LYS A 453 -26.03 7.64 31.75
N GLN A 454 -25.15 8.18 32.59
CA GLN A 454 -25.09 7.84 34.02
C GLN A 454 -26.34 8.33 34.77
N GLU A 455 -26.83 9.52 34.46
CA GLU A 455 -28.07 10.07 35.00
C GLU A 455 -29.28 9.20 34.65
N ALA A 456 -29.40 8.77 33.39
CA ALA A 456 -30.47 7.88 32.94
C ALA A 456 -30.41 6.50 33.64
N ALA A 457 -29.20 5.95 33.84
CA ALA A 457 -29.01 4.69 34.57
C ALA A 457 -29.42 4.82 36.05
N LEU A 458 -29.05 5.93 36.71
CA LEU A 458 -29.45 6.22 38.08
C LEU A 458 -30.96 6.48 38.21
N PHE A 459 -31.58 7.12 37.22
CA PHE A 459 -33.03 7.31 37.19
C PHE A 459 -33.77 5.98 37.06
N MET A 460 -33.28 5.07 36.23
CA MET A 460 -33.81 3.70 36.11
C MET A 460 -33.60 2.90 37.40
N LEU A 461 -32.43 3.02 38.03
CA LEU A 461 -32.17 2.39 39.34
C LEU A 461 -33.14 2.91 40.39
N ARG A 462 -33.29 4.23 40.52
CA ARG A 462 -34.24 4.88 41.43
C ARG A 462 -35.66 4.39 41.19
N TYR A 463 -36.11 4.39 39.94
CA TYR A 463 -37.44 3.91 39.58
C TYR A 463 -37.61 2.43 39.96
N SER A 464 -36.63 1.57 39.65
CA SER A 464 -36.69 0.15 40.01
C SER A 464 -36.66 -0.11 41.52
N THR A 465 -35.91 0.68 42.29
CA THR A 465 -35.92 0.62 43.76
C THR A 465 -37.24 1.11 44.33
N SER A 466 -37.85 2.15 43.75
CA SER A 466 -39.16 2.67 44.15
C SER A 466 -40.33 1.77 43.75
N ASP A 467 -40.26 1.12 42.59
CA ASP A 467 -41.28 0.17 42.11
C ASP A 467 -41.23 -1.15 42.91
N ARG A 468 -40.03 -1.61 43.27
CA ARG A 468 -39.85 -2.75 44.17
C ARG A 468 -40.26 -2.49 45.62
N LEU A 469 -40.35 -1.23 46.03
CA LEU A 469 -41.00 -0.84 47.31
C LEU A 469 -42.54 -0.99 47.24
N GLN A 470 -43.13 -1.04 46.04
CA GLN A 470 -44.58 -1.19 45.82
C GLN A 470 -44.99 -2.63 45.47
N GLY A 471 -44.04 -3.51 45.11
CA GLY A 471 -44.29 -4.93 44.79
C GLY A 471 -44.16 -5.88 46.00
N PRO A 472 -44.77 -7.08 45.97
CA PRO A 472 -44.75 -8.05 47.08
C PRO A 472 -43.43 -8.85 47.23
N GLU A 473 -42.37 -8.51 46.47
CA GLU A 473 -41.09 -9.22 46.53
C GLU A 473 -40.23 -8.70 47.69
N LYS A 474 -39.94 -9.57 48.66
CA LYS A 474 -39.15 -9.27 49.86
C LYS A 474 -37.71 -8.90 49.51
N PHE A 475 -37.34 -7.65 49.77
CA PHE A 475 -35.94 -7.26 49.93
C PHE A 475 -35.35 -7.87 51.21
N LEU A 476 -34.10 -8.33 51.14
CA LEU A 476 -33.31 -8.81 52.29
C LEU A 476 -32.59 -7.67 53.05
N ALA A 477 -32.85 -6.41 52.69
CA ALA A 477 -32.24 -5.20 53.25
C ALA A 477 -33.22 -4.49 54.20
N THR A 478 -32.72 -3.75 55.18
CA THR A 478 -33.56 -2.99 56.13
C THR A 478 -34.15 -1.74 55.47
N GLU A 479 -35.24 -1.19 56.02
CA GLU A 479 -35.82 0.07 55.51
C GLU A 479 -34.82 1.23 55.56
N GLU A 480 -33.93 1.24 56.55
CA GLU A 480 -32.85 2.24 56.70
C GLU A 480 -31.82 2.15 55.56
N ASP A 481 -31.35 0.93 55.24
CA ASP A 481 -30.42 0.69 54.12
C ASP A 481 -30.99 1.18 52.78
N LEU A 482 -32.32 1.09 52.63
CA LEU A 482 -33.05 1.45 51.41
C LEU A 482 -33.22 2.96 51.28
N HIS A 483 -33.48 3.67 52.39
CA HIS A 483 -33.48 5.13 52.41
C HIS A 483 -32.08 5.69 52.17
N GLU A 484 -31.05 5.11 52.79
CA GLU A 484 -29.66 5.51 52.57
C GLU A 484 -29.24 5.33 51.10
N LEU A 485 -29.68 4.24 50.45
CA LEU A 485 -29.44 4.03 49.03
C LEU A 485 -30.15 5.08 48.15
N LEU A 486 -31.42 5.42 48.45
CA LEU A 486 -32.17 6.44 47.71
C LEU A 486 -31.55 7.83 47.87
N ASP A 487 -31.14 8.20 49.09
CA ASP A 487 -30.46 9.46 49.37
C ASP A 487 -29.11 9.54 48.66
N SER A 488 -28.33 8.45 48.68
CA SER A 488 -27.07 8.34 47.93
C SER A 488 -27.27 8.50 46.41
N ILE A 489 -28.35 7.94 45.85
CA ILE A 489 -28.70 8.13 44.43
C ILE A 489 -29.06 9.60 44.15
N ILE A 490 -29.83 10.26 45.02
CA ILE A 490 -30.20 11.67 44.88
C ILE A 490 -28.97 12.58 44.95
N ASP A 491 -28.06 12.32 45.90
CA ASP A 491 -26.81 13.07 46.03
C ASP A 491 -25.92 12.91 44.80
N HIS A 492 -25.85 11.69 44.24
CA HIS A 492 -25.11 11.44 43.00
C HIS A 492 -25.74 12.15 41.79
N LEU A 493 -27.07 12.16 41.67
CA LEU A 493 -27.78 12.90 40.62
C LEU A 493 -27.51 14.41 40.71
N ASN A 494 -27.53 14.97 41.93
CA ASN A 494 -27.21 16.37 42.18
C ASN A 494 -25.75 16.70 41.82
N LEU A 495 -24.81 15.80 42.11
CA LEU A 495 -23.40 15.95 41.72
C LEU A 495 -23.22 15.94 40.20
N LEU A 496 -23.88 15.02 39.50
CA LEU A 496 -23.83 14.92 38.04
C LEU A 496 -24.39 16.17 37.37
N ARG A 497 -25.48 16.73 37.91
CA ARG A 497 -26.08 17.97 37.40
C ARG A 497 -25.11 19.16 37.52
N ARG A 498 -24.43 19.31 38.65
CA ARG A 498 -23.39 20.36 38.83
C ARG A 498 -22.24 20.20 37.85
N LYS A 499 -21.77 18.97 37.62
CA LYS A 499 -20.70 18.69 36.65
C LYS A 499 -21.10 19.02 35.22
N ALA A 500 -22.34 18.75 34.82
CA ALA A 500 -22.85 19.13 33.51
C ALA A 500 -22.86 20.65 33.34
N GLU A 501 -23.36 21.39 34.33
CA GLU A 501 -23.38 22.86 34.32
C GLU A 501 -21.98 23.48 34.30
N GLU A 502 -20.99 22.87 34.97
CA GLU A 502 -19.59 23.31 34.93
C GLU A 502 -19.01 23.19 33.51
N ILE A 503 -19.22 22.05 32.85
CA ILE A 503 -18.78 21.82 31.46
C ILE A 503 -19.46 22.79 30.48
N GLU A 504 -20.71 23.17 30.72
CA GLU A 504 -21.42 24.14 29.90
C GLU A 504 -20.95 25.59 30.12
N ARG A 505 -20.52 25.93 31.34
CA ARG A 505 -20.06 27.27 31.71
C ARG A 505 -18.63 27.59 31.28
N GLU A 506 -17.73 26.60 31.18
CA GLU A 506 -16.31 26.82 30.87
C GLU A 506 -16.02 27.41 29.48
N GLU A 507 -16.95 27.32 28.50
CA GLU A 507 -16.66 27.70 27.09
C GLU A 507 -17.68 28.67 26.44
N GLY A 508 -18.42 29.46 27.24
CA GLY A 508 -19.02 30.70 26.73
C GLY A 508 -20.30 30.58 25.87
N MET A 509 -21.15 29.58 26.09
CA MET A 509 -22.51 29.54 25.52
C MET A 509 -23.55 29.80 26.61
N ALA A 510 -23.88 31.07 26.82
CA ALA A 510 -25.02 31.48 27.62
C ALA A 510 -26.31 31.38 26.79
N GLY A 511 -27.13 30.37 27.12
CA GLY A 511 -28.56 30.35 26.82
C GLY A 511 -29.00 29.76 25.47
N VAL A 512 -29.95 28.83 25.55
CA VAL A 512 -31.28 28.85 24.88
C VAL A 512 -31.74 27.43 24.49
N ALA A 513 -33.01 27.16 24.83
CA ALA A 513 -33.92 26.08 24.41
C ALA A 513 -33.81 24.74 25.16
N ASN A 514 -34.66 24.61 26.18
CA ASN A 514 -35.17 23.37 26.77
C ASN A 514 -34.08 22.33 27.11
N ASP A 515 -33.55 22.38 28.35
CA ASP A 515 -32.50 21.46 28.86
C ASP A 515 -32.71 20.01 28.44
N GLU A 516 -33.96 19.53 28.46
CA GLU A 516 -34.27 18.15 28.09
C GLU A 516 -34.23 17.87 26.58
N GLU A 517 -34.62 18.82 25.73
CA GLU A 517 -34.52 18.61 24.28
C GLU A 517 -33.05 18.61 23.82
N ALA A 518 -32.23 19.51 24.38
CA ALA A 518 -30.79 19.55 24.12
C ALA A 518 -30.10 18.25 24.57
N LYS A 519 -30.42 17.77 25.77
CA LYS A 519 -29.96 16.47 26.31
C LYS A 519 -30.37 15.29 25.43
N LEU A 520 -31.64 15.21 25.03
CA LEU A 520 -32.13 14.14 24.15
C LEU A 520 -31.46 14.19 22.77
N ARG A 521 -31.21 15.38 22.22
CA ARG A 521 -30.48 15.55 20.95
C ARG A 521 -29.02 15.07 21.06
N LEU A 522 -28.35 15.33 22.19
CA LEU A 522 -26.99 14.83 22.46
C LEU A 522 -26.94 13.31 22.59
N LEU A 523 -27.87 12.71 23.33
CA LEU A 523 -27.98 11.25 23.44
C LEU A 523 -28.31 10.58 22.10
N LEU A 524 -29.20 11.20 21.31
CA LEU A 524 -29.51 10.74 19.96
C LEU A 524 -28.32 10.86 19.02
N TRP A 525 -27.55 11.95 19.13
CA TRP A 525 -26.32 12.17 18.37
C TRP A 525 -25.28 11.08 18.69
N ASP A 526 -25.09 10.75 19.97
CA ASP A 526 -24.15 9.71 20.40
C ASP A 526 -24.58 8.32 19.88
N ALA A 527 -25.85 7.95 20.09
CA ALA A 527 -26.38 6.67 19.59
C ALA A 527 -26.28 6.56 18.05
N LYS A 528 -26.56 7.66 17.32
CA LYS A 528 -26.36 7.70 15.87
C LYS A 528 -24.89 7.60 15.48
N SER A 529 -23.99 8.23 16.24
CA SER A 529 -22.55 8.20 15.98
C SER A 529 -21.98 6.80 16.21
N GLU A 530 -22.37 6.13 17.30
CA GLU A 530 -22.04 4.72 17.55
C GLU A 530 -22.56 3.81 16.44
N LEU A 531 -23.83 3.95 16.06
CA LEU A 531 -24.43 3.17 14.97
C LEU A 531 -23.71 3.42 13.64
N PHE A 532 -23.34 4.66 13.36
CA PHE A 532 -22.62 5.04 12.17
C PHE A 532 -21.23 4.40 12.12
N ILE A 533 -20.49 4.41 13.23
CA ILE A 533 -19.18 3.72 13.34
C ILE A 533 -19.35 2.23 13.03
N GLN A 534 -20.37 1.59 13.61
CA GLN A 534 -20.66 0.18 13.34
C GLN A 534 -21.03 -0.06 11.87
N ALA A 535 -21.85 0.80 11.26
CA ALA A 535 -22.22 0.72 9.86
C ALA A 535 -21.01 0.87 8.93
N VAL A 536 -20.13 1.82 9.21
CA VAL A 536 -18.86 2.04 8.49
C VAL A 536 -17.95 0.83 8.63
N HIS A 537 -17.85 0.24 9.82
CA HIS A 537 -17.06 -0.96 10.05
C HIS A 537 -17.58 -2.15 9.25
N ILE A 538 -18.88 -2.44 9.36
CA ILE A 538 -19.57 -3.49 8.60
C ILE A 538 -19.39 -3.27 7.09
N GLN A 539 -19.46 -2.02 6.62
CA GLN A 539 -19.25 -1.71 5.23
C GLN A 539 -17.79 -1.94 4.81
N GLY A 540 -16.83 -1.56 5.66
CA GLY A 540 -15.40 -1.84 5.48
C GLY A 540 -15.08 -3.34 5.39
N GLU A 541 -15.78 -4.19 6.13
CA GLU A 541 -15.61 -5.64 6.07
C GLU A 541 -16.33 -6.30 4.88
N LYS A 542 -17.52 -5.81 4.54
CA LYS A 542 -18.34 -6.38 3.45
C LYS A 542 -17.87 -5.95 2.06
N ARG A 543 -17.37 -4.73 1.89
CA ARG A 543 -16.96 -4.21 0.56
C ARG A 543 -15.87 -5.07 -0.11
N PRO A 544 -14.80 -5.50 0.60
CA PRO A 544 -13.81 -6.44 0.09
C PRO A 544 -14.43 -7.74 -0.44
N LEU A 545 -15.43 -8.29 0.27
CA LEU A 545 -16.11 -9.52 -0.11
C LEU A 545 -16.98 -9.32 -1.36
N ILE A 546 -17.69 -8.21 -1.46
CA ILE A 546 -18.54 -7.86 -2.61
C ILE A 546 -17.70 -7.61 -3.86
N ASP A 547 -16.60 -6.88 -3.73
CA ASP A 547 -15.70 -6.56 -4.84
C ASP A 547 -14.92 -7.80 -5.32
N SER A 548 -14.61 -8.75 -4.42
CA SER A 548 -14.01 -10.04 -4.81
C SER A 548 -14.93 -10.89 -5.69
N LYS A 549 -16.25 -10.82 -5.48
CA LYS A 549 -17.25 -11.54 -6.27
C LYS A 549 -17.51 -10.88 -7.62
N THR A 550 -17.40 -9.55 -7.69
CA THR A 550 -17.71 -8.78 -8.92
C THR A 550 -16.51 -8.52 -9.82
N MET A 551 -15.28 -8.44 -9.29
CA MET A 551 -14.08 -8.14 -10.11
C MET A 551 -13.30 -9.38 -10.61
N GLY A 552 -13.67 -10.58 -10.17
CA GLY A 552 -12.99 -11.84 -10.55
C GLY A 552 -11.57 -11.97 -10.02
N SER A 553 -11.14 -11.06 -9.14
CA SER A 553 -9.90 -11.17 -8.37
C SER A 553 -10.17 -12.02 -7.13
N ARG A 554 -9.63 -13.23 -7.08
CA ARG A 554 -9.69 -14.08 -5.88
C ARG A 554 -8.99 -13.35 -4.73
N LEU A 555 -9.74 -12.99 -3.69
CA LEU A 555 -9.15 -12.66 -2.39
C LEU A 555 -8.23 -13.82 -1.98
N GLY A 556 -6.98 -13.52 -1.60
CA GLY A 556 -6.09 -14.52 -1.04
C GLY A 556 -6.76 -15.20 0.16
N THR A 557 -6.61 -16.52 0.27
CA THR A 557 -7.28 -17.37 1.27
C THR A 557 -7.17 -16.82 2.69
N ARG A 558 -5.99 -16.28 3.03
CA ARG A 558 -5.67 -15.71 4.34
C ARG A 558 -6.44 -14.42 4.66
N MET A 559 -6.72 -13.60 3.65
CA MET A 559 -7.45 -12.34 3.82
C MET A 559 -8.95 -12.62 3.95
N LYS A 560 -9.45 -13.61 3.20
CA LYS A 560 -10.82 -14.13 3.35
C LYS A 560 -11.04 -14.71 4.75
N GLU A 561 -10.09 -15.50 5.27
CA GLU A 561 -10.14 -16.06 6.62
C GLU A 561 -10.07 -14.99 7.72
N ASN A 562 -9.26 -13.94 7.55
CA ASN A 562 -9.21 -12.84 8.51
C ASN A 562 -10.52 -12.04 8.54
N ILE A 563 -11.14 -11.82 7.38
CA ILE A 563 -12.46 -11.17 7.30
C ILE A 563 -13.54 -12.07 7.93
N PHE A 564 -13.51 -13.38 7.70
CA PHE A 564 -14.46 -14.31 8.36
C PHE A 564 -14.25 -14.41 9.87
N LYS A 565 -13.00 -14.32 10.36
CA LYS A 565 -12.72 -14.26 11.80
C LYS A 565 -13.18 -12.94 12.43
N ALA A 566 -13.10 -11.84 11.69
CA ALA A 566 -13.60 -10.55 12.16
C ALA A 566 -15.14 -10.54 12.26
N LEU A 567 -15.83 -11.21 11.32
CA LEU A 567 -17.29 -11.40 11.33
C LEU A 567 -17.83 -12.37 12.42
N GLN A 568 -16.95 -13.08 13.13
CA GLN A 568 -17.32 -14.07 14.18
C GLN A 568 -17.10 -13.55 15.61
N ASN A 569 -16.50 -12.36 15.76
CA ASN A 569 -16.47 -11.59 17.01
C ASN A 569 -17.47 -10.43 16.90
#